data_AF-G0ITS5-F1
#
_entry.id   AF-G0ITS5-F1
#
_cell.length_a   1.000
_cell.length_b   1.000
_cell.length_c   1.000
_cell.angle_alpha   90.00
_cell.angle_beta   90.00
_cell.angle_gamma   90.00
#
_symmetry.space_group_name_H-M   'P 1'
#
loop_
_entity.id
_entity.type
_entity.pdbx_description
1 polymer ?
#
loop_
_entity_poly.entity_id
_entity_poly.type
_entity_poly.pdbx_seq_one_letter_code
_entity_poly.pdbx_strand_id
1 'polypeptide(L)' 'SEIRRIVRSNGVDIIFIDYLGLISINQRNQPRFEQVAFISKTLKDLARTLKIPIVALSQLTRGCTR' A
#
# COMPACT_ATOMS: atom_id res chain seq x y z
N SER A 1 -3.24 11.36 -10.02
CA SER A 1 -2.09 11.04 -10.91
C SER A 1 -0.80 11.77 -10.54
N GLU A 2 -0.70 12.31 -9.33
CA GLU A 2 0.37 13.21 -8.91
C GLU A 2 1.67 12.46 -8.61
N ILE A 3 1.57 11.31 -7.94
CA ILE A 3 2.71 10.40 -7.68
C ILE A 3 3.39 9.98 -8.98
N ARG A 4 2.63 9.67 -10.04
CA ARG A 4 3.21 9.27 -11.34
C ARG A 4 4.01 10.41 -11.98
N ARG A 5 3.57 11.66 -11.80
CA ARG A 5 4.26 12.85 -12.30
C ARG A 5 5.54 13.09 -11.51
N ILE A 6 5.48 13.05 -10.18
CA ILE A 6 6.62 13.24 -9.27
C ILE A 6 7.69 12.16 -9.52
N VAL A 7 7.26 10.90 -9.65
CA VAL A 7 8.16 9.78 -9.92
C VAL A 7 8.94 9.98 -11.24
N ARG A 8 8.25 10.44 -12.29
CA ARG A 8 8.88 10.71 -13.59
C ARG A 8 9.75 11.97 -13.59
N SER A 9 9.37 13.01 -12.86
CA SER A 9 10.12 14.28 -12.84
C SER A 9 11.35 14.22 -11.95
N ASN A 10 11.32 13.43 -10.87
CA ASN A 10 12.34 13.45 -9.82
C ASN A 10 13.23 12.20 -9.81
N GLY A 11 13.03 11.25 -10.74
CA GLY A 11 13.83 10.03 -10.79
C GLY A 11 13.70 9.19 -9.51
N VAL A 12 12.47 8.93 -9.07
CA VAL A 12 12.23 8.21 -7.81
C VAL A 12 12.58 6.72 -7.98
N ASP A 13 13.55 6.24 -7.23
CA ASP A 13 14.01 4.84 -7.28
C ASP A 13 13.27 3.91 -6.30
N ILE A 14 12.62 4.46 -5.28
CA ILE A 14 11.91 3.69 -4.25
C ILE A 14 10.78 4.51 -3.61
N ILE A 15 9.68 3.85 -3.24
CA ILE A 15 8.56 4.46 -2.54
C ILE A 15 8.40 3.78 -1.17
N PHE A 16 8.37 4.59 -0.11
CA PHE A 16 8.04 4.14 1.24
C PHE A 16 6.65 4.60 1.63
N ILE A 17 5.86 3.70 2.20
CA ILE A 17 4.52 3.98 2.74
C ILE A 17 4.53 3.63 4.22
N ASP A 18 4.48 4.65 5.07
CA ASP A 18 4.37 4.48 6.51
C ASP A 18 2.90 4.23 6.89
N TYR A 19 2.67 2.99 7.31
CA TYR A 19 1.43 2.38 7.78
C TYR A 19 0.23 2.36 6.81
N LEU A 20 -0.06 1.16 6.28
CA LEU A 20 -1.19 0.90 5.38
C LEU A 20 -2.57 1.22 5.96
N GLY A 21 -2.75 1.25 7.28
CA GLY A 21 -4.09 1.47 7.84
C GLY A 21 -4.53 2.94 7.90
N LEU A 22 -3.67 3.91 7.55
CA LEU A 22 -4.15 5.27 7.23
C LEU A 22 -4.89 5.31 5.89
N ILE A 23 -4.71 4.30 5.05
CA ILE A 23 -5.37 4.22 3.75
C ILE A 23 -6.85 3.93 3.96
N SER A 24 -7.67 4.93 3.66
CA SER A 24 -9.13 4.81 3.71
C SER A 24 -9.64 4.07 2.49
N ILE A 25 -10.39 2.99 2.73
CA ILE A 25 -11.01 2.18 1.68
C ILE A 25 -12.52 2.33 1.80
N ASN A 26 -13.22 2.40 0.66
CA ASN A 26 -14.68 2.48 0.64
C ASN A 26 -15.38 1.20 1.15
N GLN A 27 -14.63 0.14 1.41
CA GLN A 27 -15.11 -1.15 1.93
C GLN A 27 -15.06 -1.20 3.46
N ARG A 28 -15.74 -0.27 4.15
CA ARG A 28 -15.70 -0.15 5.62
C ARG A 28 -16.14 -1.42 6.37
N ASN A 29 -16.93 -2.28 5.74
CA ASN A 29 -17.50 -3.48 6.38
C ASN A 29 -16.64 -4.75 6.25
N GLN A 30 -15.53 -4.71 5.50
CA GLN A 30 -14.68 -5.90 5.39
C GLN A 30 -13.74 -6.02 6.59
N PRO A 31 -13.36 -7.24 7.00
CA PRO A 31 -12.37 -7.43 8.04
C PRO A 31 -11.03 -6.81 7.64
N ARG A 32 -10.28 -6.32 8.63
CA ARG A 32 -9.02 -5.60 8.39
C ARG A 32 -8.00 -6.40 7.59
N PHE A 33 -7.99 -7.72 7.70
CA PHE A 33 -7.08 -8.56 6.91
C PHE A 33 -7.40 -8.53 5.41
N GLU A 34 -8.68 -8.55 5.02
CA GLU A 34 -9.10 -8.45 3.61
C GLU A 34 -8.78 -7.08 3.05
N GLN A 35 -9.03 -6.04 3.84
CA GLN A 35 -8.67 -4.66 3.52
C GLN A 35 -7.16 -4.53 3.21
N VAL A 36 -6.30 -5.08 4.07
CA VAL A 36 -4.84 -5.06 3.87
C VAL A 36 -4.42 -5.88 2.65
N ALA A 37 -5.05 -7.04 2.43
CA ALA A 37 -4.78 -7.87 1.25
C ALA A 37 -5.15 -7.14 -0.05
N PHE A 38 -6.29 -6.45 -0.08
CA PHE A 38 -6.73 -5.64 -1.21
C PHE A 38 -5.74 -4.49 -1.48
N ILE A 39 -5.37 -3.72 -0.45
CA ILE A 39 -4.39 -2.63 -0.56
C ILE A 39 -3.06 -3.16 -1.10
N SER A 40 -2.57 -4.28 -0.57
CA SER A 40 -1.29 -4.89 -0.98
C SER A 40 -1.30 -5.24 -2.47
N LYS A 41 -2.42 -5.77 -3.00
CA LYS A 41 -2.58 -6.07 -4.42
C LYS A 41 -2.55 -4.79 -5.27
N THR A 42 -3.29 -3.76 -4.88
CA THR A 42 -3.29 -2.46 -5.58
C THR A 42 -1.89 -1.83 -5.61
N LEU A 43 -1.15 -1.89 -4.51
CA LEU A 43 0.23 -1.40 -4.43
C LEU A 43 1.17 -2.22 -5.32
N LYS A 44 1.02 -3.54 -5.38
CA LYS A 44 1.82 -4.39 -6.26
C LYS A 44 1.62 -4.03 -7.74
N ASP A 45 0.38 -3.78 -8.16
CA ASP A 45 0.07 -3.37 -9.52
C ASP A 45 0.62 -1.97 -9.84
N LEU A 46 0.57 -1.05 -8.87
CA LEU A 46 1.21 0.26 -8.99
C LEU A 46 2.73 0.13 -9.15
N ALA A 47 3.38 -0.68 -8.32
CA ALA A 47 4.82 -0.94 -8.38
C ALA A 47 5.22 -1.49 -9.76
N ARG A 48 4.45 -2.44 -10.31
CA ARG A 48 4.69 -3.00 -11.65
C ARG A 48 4.53 -1.95 -12.75
N THR A 49 3.53 -1.09 -12.64
CA THR A 49 3.28 -0.05 -13.66
C THR A 49 4.38 1.01 -13.63
N LEU A 50 4.89 1.34 -12.43
CA LEU A 50 5.94 2.33 -12.24
C LEU A 50 7.35 1.75 -12.41
N LYS A 51 7.50 0.42 -12.39
CA LYS A 51 8.78 -0.31 -12.35
C LYS A 51 9.68 0.11 -11.19
N ILE A 52 9.08 0.46 -10.05
CA ILE A 52 9.77 0.96 -8.86
C ILE A 52 9.37 0.12 -7.64
N PRO A 53 10.32 -0.30 -6.78
CA PRO A 53 10.01 -0.99 -5.55
C PRO A 53 9.17 -0.12 -4.60
N ILE A 54 8.16 -0.73 -4.00
CA ILE A 54 7.32 -0.10 -2.97
C ILE A 54 7.49 -0.90 -1.67
N VAL A 55 7.94 -0.23 -0.63
CA VAL A 55 8.04 -0.76 0.73
C VAL A 55 6.91 -0.16 1.55
N ALA A 56 6.05 -1.00 2.11
CA ALA A 56 4.92 -0.56 2.91
C ALA A 56 4.97 -1.21 4.30
N LEU A 57 4.71 -0.41 5.32
CA LEU A 57 4.60 -0.89 6.70
C LEU A 57 3.14 -1.28 6.97
N SER A 58 2.93 -2.47 7.54
CA SER A 58 1.60 -2.90 8.00
C SER A 58 1.72 -3.43 9.41
N GLN A 59 0.86 -2.94 10.31
CA GLN A 59 0.68 -3.54 11.62
C GLN A 59 -0.39 -4.61 11.49
N LEU A 60 0.01 -5.88 11.57
CA LEU A 60 -0.92 -6.98 11.78
C LEU A 60 -1.11 -7.16 13.29
N THR A 61 -2.25 -6.73 13.81
CA THR A 61 -2.74 -7.22 15.10
C THR A 61 -3.18 -8.66 14.92
N ARG A 62 -2.23 -9.59 15.04
CA ARG A 62 -2.57 -10.97 15.37
C ARG A 62 -3.06 -10.93 16.80
N GLY A 63 -4.37 -10.95 17.01
CA GLY A 63 -4.90 -11.43 18.27
C GLY A 63 -4.33 -12.83 18.43
N CYS A 64 -3.32 -12.99 19.29
CA CYS A 64 -2.90 -14.30 19.75
C CYS A 64 -4.08 -14.88 20.51
N THR A 65 -5.02 -15.49 19.78
CA THR A 65 -5.98 -16.42 20.35
C THR A 65 -5.15 -17.60 20.83
N ARG A 66 -4.91 -17.62 22.13
CA ARG A 66 -4.52 -18.79 22.89
C ARG A 66 -5.78 -19.57 23.25
#